data_AF-A0A226D0J4-F1
#
_entry.id   AF-A0A226D0J4-F1
#
_cell.length_a   1.000
_cell.length_b   1.000
_cell.length_c   1.000
_cell.angle_alpha   90.00
_cell.angle_beta   90.00
_cell.angle_gamma   90.00
#
_symmetry.space_group_name_H-M   'P 1'
#
loop_
_entity.id
_entity.type
_entity.pdbx_description
1 polymer ?
#
loop_
_entity_poly.entity_id
_entity_poly.type
_entity_poly.pdbx_seq_one_letter_code
_entity_poly.pdbx_strand_id
1 'polypeptide(L)'
;MPTPLTFKMIDYTFKTTSYLPTMPIEYQAEPLAMNFTRITSANWRQFWPWLFLGYGMIGIVGLGSTAYVVTRQLIRPSPDVTLKHLFTYVIMLASGSVVVGIVYYIQKYGECAINRLYRLFEFNEEFEAVKYEEMAKSGVKKAKKYPIWRNETGTLDYFGISVAAMLLPLPSIPLIVALFSFLANLTVYKYMVRDFISTAMYNWIPMRVTIHVVSAIITYVSIAECLRLITIMGIVSIGPVQMTLRAIQQLGKVELEGWRTNQTRIQNIQSVYLKFVQIKILEQTLHGGESSFIFLLIQTGIRLAAASLYGMMKLHSVLPLGFYMLFPFAAFAVLGISQQLLPVVVSVHVNSKRILKRWTKKLDGSQGHWEDKHLRRQFQALRPLTIVAGLNGFVFFVLDQKMKSQFVTSILDDTINLLISLPQLD
;
A
#
# COMPACT_ATOMS: atom_id res chain seq x y z
N MET A 1 1.14 -17.82 2.79
CA MET A 1 1.06 -17.04 1.52
C MET A 1 -0.02 -15.97 1.54
N PRO A 2 0.06 -14.86 0.74
CA PRO A 2 -1.15 -14.16 0.33
C PRO A 2 -2.10 -15.24 -0.14
N THR A 3 -3.31 -15.22 0.39
CA THR A 3 -4.19 -16.36 0.19
C THR A 3 -4.50 -16.52 -1.29
N PRO A 4 -4.90 -17.72 -1.75
CA PRO A 4 -5.32 -17.92 -3.14
C PRO A 4 -6.37 -16.89 -3.57
N LEU A 5 -7.23 -16.46 -2.63
CA LEU A 5 -8.17 -15.36 -2.84
C LEU A 5 -7.47 -14.04 -3.14
N THR A 6 -6.46 -13.66 -2.35
CA THR A 6 -5.65 -12.44 -2.56
C THR A 6 -5.05 -12.43 -3.96
N PHE A 7 -4.38 -13.51 -4.38
CA PHE A 7 -3.80 -13.60 -5.72
C PHE A 7 -4.83 -13.55 -6.85
N LYS A 8 -5.99 -14.19 -6.65
CA LYS A 8 -7.10 -14.11 -7.60
C LYS A 8 -7.64 -12.68 -7.74
N MET A 9 -7.68 -11.93 -6.64
CA MET A 9 -8.10 -10.52 -6.68
C MET A 9 -7.06 -9.64 -7.36
N ILE A 10 -5.77 -9.90 -7.15
CA ILE A 10 -4.68 -9.23 -7.86
C ILE A 10 -4.80 -9.49 -9.36
N ASP A 11 -4.90 -10.76 -9.78
CA ASP A 11 -5.10 -11.17 -11.16
C ASP A 11 -6.31 -10.45 -11.80
N TYR A 12 -7.43 -10.41 -11.08
CA TYR A 12 -8.63 -9.70 -11.50
C TYR A 12 -8.37 -8.19 -11.71
N THR A 13 -7.68 -7.53 -10.78
CA THR A 13 -7.35 -6.10 -10.92
C THR A 13 -6.43 -5.85 -12.12
N PHE A 14 -5.41 -6.68 -12.35
CA PHE A 14 -4.54 -6.54 -13.52
C PHE A 14 -5.28 -6.78 -14.84
N LYS A 15 -6.15 -7.80 -14.91
CA LYS A 15 -6.96 -8.08 -16.10
C LYS A 15 -7.94 -6.95 -16.41
N THR A 16 -8.63 -6.44 -15.40
CA THR A 16 -9.60 -5.35 -15.55
C THR A 16 -8.94 -4.02 -15.92
N THR A 17 -7.67 -3.82 -15.60
CA THR A 17 -6.92 -2.59 -15.92
C THR A 17 -5.95 -2.76 -17.10
N SER A 18 -6.05 -3.85 -17.84
CA SER A 18 -5.19 -4.16 -19.00
C SER A 18 -5.34 -3.19 -20.17
N TYR A 19 -6.43 -2.41 -20.22
CA TYR A 19 -6.64 -1.35 -21.22
C TYR A 19 -5.78 -0.11 -20.98
N LEU A 20 -5.16 0.03 -19.80
CA LEU A 20 -4.27 1.13 -19.47
C LEU A 20 -2.87 0.90 -20.04
N PRO A 21 -2.03 1.94 -20.16
CA PRO A 21 -0.64 1.79 -20.58
C PRO A 21 0.14 0.73 -19.81
N THR A 22 0.98 -0.01 -20.54
CA THR A 22 1.91 -0.99 -19.98
C THR A 22 2.84 -0.32 -18.97
N MET A 23 2.98 -0.95 -17.81
CA MET A 23 3.83 -0.47 -16.72
C MET A 23 4.97 -1.46 -16.46
N PRO A 24 6.07 -1.06 -15.80
CA PRO A 24 7.22 -1.92 -15.56
C PRO A 24 6.94 -3.19 -14.74
N ILE A 25 5.83 -3.20 -13.98
CA ILE A 25 5.42 -4.32 -13.13
C ILE A 25 4.31 -5.08 -13.84
N GLU A 26 4.56 -6.35 -14.13
CA GLU A 26 3.55 -7.25 -14.70
C GLU A 26 3.27 -8.38 -13.72
N TYR A 27 2.02 -8.81 -13.64
CA TYR A 27 1.60 -9.95 -12.84
C TYR A 27 1.28 -11.12 -13.76
N GLN A 28 1.94 -12.25 -13.53
CA GLN A 28 1.65 -13.53 -14.18
C GLN A 28 0.95 -14.43 -13.18
N ALA A 29 -0.21 -14.98 -13.57
CA ALA A 29 -0.97 -15.88 -12.69
C ALA A 29 -0.31 -17.27 -12.58
N GLU A 30 0.40 -17.71 -13.62
CA GLU A 30 1.04 -19.01 -13.70
C GLU A 30 2.40 -18.87 -14.42
N PRO A 31 3.55 -19.03 -13.72
CA PRO A 31 3.70 -19.19 -12.26
C PRO A 31 3.28 -17.90 -11.54
N LEU A 32 2.81 -17.98 -10.27
CA LEU A 32 2.40 -16.82 -9.45
C LEU A 32 3.59 -15.86 -9.24
N ALA A 33 3.82 -14.99 -10.22
CA ALA A 33 5.07 -14.26 -10.39
C ALA A 33 4.79 -12.78 -10.73
N MET A 34 5.54 -11.88 -10.10
CA MET A 34 5.58 -10.46 -10.45
C MET A 34 6.86 -10.16 -11.21
N ASN A 35 6.75 -9.83 -12.49
CA ASN A 35 7.92 -9.50 -13.29
C ASN A 35 8.17 -8.00 -13.26
N PHE A 36 9.42 -7.62 -13.04
CA PHE A 36 9.87 -6.24 -13.17
C PHE A 36 10.70 -6.10 -14.44
N THR A 37 10.32 -5.17 -15.31
CA THR A 37 11.09 -4.79 -16.48
C THR A 37 11.74 -3.43 -16.24
N ARG A 38 13.05 -3.42 -16.03
CA ARG A 38 13.78 -2.16 -15.81
C ARG A 38 13.66 -1.27 -17.04
N ILE A 39 13.34 0.00 -16.81
CA ILE A 39 13.29 1.00 -17.88
C ILE A 39 14.73 1.32 -18.30
N THR A 40 15.02 1.05 -19.57
CA THR A 40 16.31 1.27 -20.25
C THR A 40 16.06 2.09 -21.52
N SER A 41 17.12 2.54 -22.18
CA SER A 41 17.00 3.25 -23.46
C SER A 41 16.34 2.40 -24.56
N ALA A 42 16.50 1.07 -24.51
CA ALA A 42 15.95 0.15 -25.51
C ALA A 42 14.42 -0.02 -25.42
N ASN A 43 13.87 -0.08 -24.20
CA ASN A 43 12.43 -0.29 -23.96
C ASN A 43 11.69 0.99 -23.51
N TRP A 44 12.34 2.14 -23.45
CA TRP A 44 11.74 3.42 -23.06
C TRP A 44 10.44 3.75 -23.82
N ARG A 45 10.40 3.50 -25.13
CA ARG A 45 9.21 3.77 -25.97
C ARG A 45 7.99 2.97 -25.55
N GLN A 46 8.18 1.77 -25.01
CA GLN A 46 7.09 0.92 -24.51
C GLN A 46 6.45 1.52 -23.26
N PHE A 47 7.25 2.09 -22.36
CA PHE A 47 6.78 2.66 -21.09
C PHE A 47 6.47 4.16 -21.16
N TRP A 48 6.80 4.83 -22.27
CA TRP A 48 6.56 6.26 -22.45
C TRP A 48 5.10 6.67 -22.22
N PRO A 49 4.07 5.96 -22.72
CA PRO A 49 2.68 6.35 -22.46
C PRO A 49 2.32 6.29 -20.96
N TRP A 50 2.85 5.33 -20.22
CA TRP A 50 2.67 5.23 -18.77
C TRP A 50 3.37 6.37 -18.03
N LEU A 51 4.61 6.68 -18.41
CA LEU A 51 5.36 7.81 -17.84
C LEU A 51 4.72 9.15 -18.14
N PHE A 52 4.23 9.33 -19.37
CA PHE A 52 3.49 10.51 -19.77
C PHE A 52 2.19 10.64 -18.97
N LEU A 53 1.48 9.54 -18.73
CA LEU A 53 0.28 9.54 -17.90
C LEU A 53 0.60 9.91 -16.44
N GLY A 54 1.63 9.32 -15.84
CA GLY A 54 2.03 9.59 -14.46
C GLY A 54 2.58 11.01 -14.26
N TYR A 55 3.64 11.38 -14.99
CA TYR A 55 4.31 12.67 -14.80
C TYR A 55 3.66 13.81 -15.57
N GLY A 56 3.27 13.57 -16.82
CA GLY A 56 2.69 14.60 -17.68
C GLY A 56 1.24 14.91 -17.29
N MET A 57 0.36 13.91 -17.40
CA MET A 57 -1.08 14.12 -17.20
C MET A 57 -1.44 14.29 -15.72
N ILE A 58 -1.05 13.37 -14.84
CA ILE A 58 -1.40 13.46 -13.41
C ILE A 58 -0.55 14.55 -12.72
N GLY A 59 0.77 14.52 -12.94
CA GLY A 59 1.70 15.51 -12.38
C GLY A 59 1.49 16.92 -12.95
N ILE A 60 2.00 17.19 -14.14
CA ILE A 60 2.05 18.56 -14.69
C ILE A 60 0.63 19.11 -14.94
N VAL A 61 -0.22 18.38 -15.65
CA VAL A 61 -1.56 18.88 -16.02
C VAL A 61 -2.51 18.84 -14.82
N GLY A 62 -2.57 17.72 -14.11
CA GLY A 62 -3.43 17.52 -12.94
C GLY A 62 -3.04 18.41 -11.76
N LEU A 63 -1.87 18.18 -11.16
CA LEU A 63 -1.41 18.96 -10.00
C LEU A 63 -1.14 20.42 -10.37
N GLY A 64 -0.61 20.71 -11.57
CA GLY A 64 -0.38 22.08 -12.01
C GLY A 64 -1.67 22.88 -12.16
N SER A 65 -2.71 22.31 -12.79
CA SER A 65 -4.02 22.99 -12.89
C SER A 65 -4.66 23.19 -11.53
N THR A 66 -4.58 22.20 -10.66
CA THR A 66 -5.08 22.25 -9.28
C THR A 66 -4.39 23.36 -8.49
N ALA A 67 -3.06 23.38 -8.48
CA ALA A 67 -2.26 24.39 -7.79
C ALA A 67 -2.50 25.79 -8.37
N TYR A 68 -2.64 25.91 -9.69
CA TYR A 68 -2.99 27.14 -10.37
C TYR A 68 -4.33 27.68 -9.89
N VAL A 69 -5.39 26.87 -9.88
CA VAL A 69 -6.73 27.32 -9.46
C VAL A 69 -6.78 27.67 -7.98
N VAL A 70 -6.13 26.89 -7.11
CA VAL A 70 -6.02 27.21 -5.67
C VAL A 70 -5.28 28.54 -5.46
N THR A 71 -4.13 28.72 -6.10
CA THR A 71 -3.33 29.95 -5.98
C THR A 71 -4.08 31.14 -6.55
N ARG A 72 -4.74 30.97 -7.69
CA ARG A 72 -5.60 32.00 -8.28
C ARG A 72 -6.71 32.40 -7.32
N GLN A 73 -7.37 31.44 -6.66
CA GLN A 73 -8.45 31.75 -5.74
C GLN A 73 -7.97 32.54 -4.51
N LEU A 74 -6.72 32.35 -4.08
CA LEU A 74 -6.09 33.13 -3.01
C LEU A 74 -5.76 34.58 -3.44
N ILE A 75 -5.30 34.77 -4.67
CA ILE A 75 -4.88 36.10 -5.17
C ILE A 75 -6.07 36.91 -5.71
N ARG A 76 -6.93 36.27 -6.51
CA ARG A 76 -8.08 36.87 -7.18
C ARG A 76 -9.26 35.88 -7.17
N PRO A 77 -10.08 35.88 -6.10
CA PRO A 77 -11.16 34.93 -5.96
C PRO A 77 -12.17 35.06 -7.10
N SER A 78 -12.42 33.94 -7.78
CA SER A 78 -13.46 33.85 -8.79
C SER A 78 -14.79 33.45 -8.13
N PRO A 79 -15.91 34.14 -8.44
CA PRO A 79 -17.22 33.78 -7.92
C PRO A 79 -17.70 32.42 -8.45
N ASP A 80 -17.16 31.96 -9.57
CA ASP A 80 -17.54 30.68 -10.18
C ASP A 80 -16.92 29.47 -9.45
N VAL A 81 -15.82 29.69 -8.71
CA VAL A 81 -15.12 28.63 -7.98
C VAL A 81 -15.68 28.57 -6.56
N THR A 82 -16.69 27.73 -6.38
CA THR A 82 -17.27 27.47 -5.06
C THR A 82 -16.37 26.62 -4.17
N LEU A 83 -16.59 26.63 -2.84
CA LEU A 83 -15.75 25.92 -1.88
C LEU A 83 -15.63 24.40 -2.15
N LYS A 84 -16.68 23.77 -2.74
CA LYS A 84 -16.63 22.35 -3.14
C LYS A 84 -15.56 22.06 -4.20
N HIS A 85 -15.28 23.02 -5.08
CA HIS A 85 -14.21 22.90 -6.07
C HIS A 85 -12.85 23.00 -5.38
N LEU A 86 -12.67 23.99 -4.50
CA LEU A 86 -11.44 24.16 -3.73
C LEU A 86 -11.10 22.90 -2.92
N PHE A 87 -12.10 22.33 -2.27
CA PHE A 87 -11.93 21.09 -1.50
C PHE A 87 -11.54 19.91 -2.40
N THR A 88 -12.21 19.75 -3.54
CA THR A 88 -11.86 18.72 -4.53
C THR A 88 -10.43 18.91 -5.04
N TYR A 89 -9.99 20.14 -5.24
CA TYR A 89 -8.62 20.47 -5.64
C TYR A 89 -7.60 20.11 -4.59
N VAL A 90 -7.85 20.43 -3.31
CA VAL A 90 -6.94 20.03 -2.23
C VAL A 90 -6.80 18.50 -2.15
N ILE A 91 -7.90 17.76 -2.28
CA ILE A 91 -7.85 16.28 -2.33
C ILE A 91 -7.10 15.78 -3.55
N MET A 92 -7.32 16.39 -4.72
CA MET A 92 -6.61 16.03 -5.95
C MET A 92 -5.12 16.32 -5.84
N LEU A 93 -4.73 17.41 -5.18
CA LEU A 93 -3.32 17.75 -4.93
C LEU A 93 -2.65 16.66 -4.07
N ALA A 94 -3.30 16.29 -2.96
CA ALA A 94 -2.78 15.27 -2.06
C ALA A 94 -2.69 13.90 -2.76
N SER A 95 -3.78 13.44 -3.38
CA SER A 95 -3.82 12.13 -4.07
C SER A 95 -2.90 12.07 -5.28
N GLY A 96 -2.85 13.11 -6.12
CA GLY A 96 -1.95 13.16 -7.26
C GLY A 96 -0.47 13.16 -6.85
N SER A 97 -0.12 13.83 -5.73
CA SER A 97 1.26 13.80 -5.22
C SER A 97 1.69 12.40 -4.77
N VAL A 98 0.79 11.63 -4.13
CA VAL A 98 1.03 10.23 -3.78
C VAL A 98 1.25 9.39 -5.02
N VAL A 99 0.45 9.60 -6.06
CA VAL A 99 0.53 8.83 -7.31
C VAL A 99 1.84 9.09 -8.04
N VAL A 100 2.24 10.35 -8.18
CA VAL A 100 3.56 10.71 -8.74
C VAL A 100 4.69 10.10 -7.89
N GLY A 101 4.53 10.10 -6.57
CA GLY A 101 5.45 9.41 -5.64
C GLY A 101 5.53 7.90 -5.86
N ILE A 102 4.41 7.23 -6.13
CA ILE A 102 4.36 5.79 -6.45
C ILE A 102 5.05 5.52 -7.79
N VAL A 103 4.81 6.33 -8.83
CA VAL A 103 5.49 6.20 -10.12
C VAL A 103 7.00 6.31 -9.93
N TYR A 104 7.46 7.32 -9.18
CA TYR A 104 8.88 7.48 -8.84
C TYR A 104 9.43 6.29 -8.05
N TYR A 105 8.66 5.79 -7.07
CA TYR A 105 9.04 4.63 -6.28
C TYR A 105 9.22 3.39 -7.16
N ILE A 106 8.28 3.09 -8.05
CA ILE A 106 8.36 1.94 -8.97
C ILE A 106 9.59 2.05 -9.87
N GLN A 107 9.86 3.24 -10.41
CA GLN A 107 11.05 3.44 -11.26
C GLN A 107 12.36 3.20 -10.51
N LYS A 108 12.47 3.70 -9.28
CA LYS A 108 13.73 3.68 -8.52
C LYS A 108 13.96 2.39 -7.73
N TYR A 109 12.91 1.83 -7.16
CA TYR A 109 12.97 0.72 -6.21
C TYR A 109 12.17 -0.51 -6.64
N GLY A 110 11.47 -0.48 -7.77
CA GLY A 110 10.59 -1.57 -8.20
C GLY A 110 11.29 -2.92 -8.32
N GLU A 111 12.50 -2.96 -8.89
CA GLU A 111 13.32 -4.18 -8.99
C GLU A 111 13.66 -4.75 -7.62
N CYS A 112 14.13 -3.89 -6.71
CA CYS A 112 14.51 -4.30 -5.35
C CYS A 112 13.28 -4.80 -4.57
N ALA A 113 12.15 -4.12 -4.70
CA ALA A 113 10.92 -4.47 -4.00
C ALA A 113 10.34 -5.80 -4.48
N ILE A 114 10.37 -6.07 -5.79
CA ILE A 114 9.94 -7.35 -6.38
C ILE A 114 10.91 -8.48 -6.02
N ASN A 115 12.22 -8.25 -6.11
CA ASN A 115 13.21 -9.25 -5.70
C ASN A 115 13.08 -9.60 -4.21
N ARG A 116 12.79 -8.61 -3.35
CA ARG A 116 12.53 -8.85 -1.93
C ARG A 116 11.27 -9.70 -1.73
N LEU A 117 10.21 -9.39 -2.45
CA LEU A 117 8.97 -10.16 -2.42
C LEU A 117 9.23 -11.62 -2.83
N TYR A 118 10.00 -11.85 -3.91
CA TYR A 118 10.41 -13.19 -4.32
C TYR A 118 11.25 -13.93 -3.29
N ARG A 119 12.25 -13.27 -2.70
CA ARG A 119 13.06 -13.89 -1.64
C ARG A 119 12.21 -14.29 -0.43
N LEU A 120 11.19 -13.49 -0.10
CA LEU A 120 10.24 -13.82 0.97
C LEU A 120 9.26 -14.93 0.56
N PHE A 121 8.93 -15.06 -0.72
CA PHE A 121 8.17 -16.21 -1.23
C PHE A 121 8.99 -17.49 -1.13
N GLU A 122 10.18 -17.51 -1.72
CA GLU A 122 11.14 -18.63 -1.68
C GLU A 122 11.38 -19.07 -0.23
N PHE A 123 11.64 -18.11 0.66
CA PHE A 123 11.83 -18.39 2.08
C PHE A 123 10.61 -19.07 2.72
N ASN A 124 9.38 -18.62 2.43
CA ASN A 124 8.18 -19.25 2.97
C ASN A 124 7.92 -20.64 2.35
N GLU A 125 8.20 -20.81 1.05
CA GLU A 125 8.08 -22.10 0.37
C GLU A 125 9.03 -23.14 0.96
N GLU A 126 10.26 -22.77 1.34
CA GLU A 126 11.17 -23.65 2.06
C GLU A 126 10.57 -24.15 3.40
N PHE A 127 9.92 -23.28 4.17
CA PHE A 127 9.25 -23.69 5.41
C PHE A 127 8.04 -24.59 5.15
N GLU A 128 7.28 -24.30 4.10
CA GLU A 128 6.14 -25.13 3.73
C GLU A 128 6.60 -26.51 3.23
N ALA A 129 7.69 -26.59 2.46
CA ALA A 129 8.27 -27.85 1.99
C ALA A 129 8.69 -28.76 3.15
N VAL A 130 9.38 -28.23 4.16
CA VAL A 130 9.74 -28.98 5.37
C VAL A 130 8.50 -29.51 6.09
N LYS A 131 7.48 -28.66 6.25
CA LYS A 131 6.20 -29.05 6.87
C LYS A 131 5.49 -30.15 6.06
N TYR A 132 5.52 -30.09 4.73
CA TYR A 132 4.94 -31.12 3.87
C TYR A 132 5.69 -32.45 3.98
N GLU A 133 7.02 -32.42 4.11
CA GLU A 133 7.82 -33.62 4.32
C GLU A 133 7.51 -34.28 5.67
N GLU A 134 7.37 -33.48 6.74
CA GLU A 134 6.95 -33.96 8.06
C GLU A 134 5.54 -34.55 8.04
N MET A 135 4.59 -33.88 7.37
CA MET A 135 3.22 -34.39 7.21
C MET A 135 3.18 -35.69 6.41
N ALA A 136 3.98 -35.79 5.34
CA ALA A 136 4.13 -37.01 4.55
C ALA A 136 4.68 -38.18 5.40
N LYS A 137 5.71 -37.94 6.23
CA LYS A 137 6.26 -38.93 7.17
C LYS A 137 5.24 -39.37 8.22
N SER A 138 4.35 -38.48 8.64
CA SER A 138 3.29 -38.77 9.61
C SER A 138 2.07 -39.51 9.04
N GLY A 139 2.04 -39.81 7.73
CA GLY A 139 0.92 -40.49 7.08
C GLY A 139 -0.37 -39.64 6.96
N VAL A 140 -0.29 -38.34 7.20
CA VAL A 140 -1.44 -37.43 7.08
C VAL A 140 -1.75 -37.23 5.59
N LYS A 141 -2.89 -37.76 5.14
CA LYS A 141 -3.36 -37.61 3.75
C LYS A 141 -3.52 -36.12 3.40
N LYS A 142 -3.01 -35.69 2.24
CA LYS A 142 -3.20 -34.32 1.72
C LYS A 142 -4.69 -33.97 1.72
N ALA A 143 -5.04 -32.90 2.42
CA ALA A 143 -6.42 -32.44 2.47
C ALA A 143 -6.95 -32.09 1.07
N LYS A 144 -8.24 -32.32 0.84
CA LYS A 144 -8.94 -31.91 -0.39
C LYS A 144 -8.76 -30.40 -0.62
N LYS A 145 -8.67 -30.00 -1.89
CA LYS A 145 -8.57 -28.60 -2.34
C LYS A 145 -9.64 -27.76 -1.61
N TYR A 146 -9.22 -26.93 -0.66
CA TYR A 146 -10.13 -26.08 0.12
C TYR A 146 -10.78 -25.04 -0.81
N PRO A 147 -12.01 -24.60 -0.50
CA PRO A 147 -12.60 -23.46 -1.21
C PRO A 147 -11.71 -22.22 -1.03
N ILE A 148 -11.67 -21.35 -2.04
CA ILE A 148 -10.73 -20.22 -2.15
C ILE A 148 -10.81 -19.25 -0.94
N TRP A 149 -11.96 -19.18 -0.25
CA TRP A 149 -12.21 -18.33 0.92
C TRP A 149 -11.84 -18.96 2.28
N ARG A 150 -11.24 -20.15 2.29
CA ARG A 150 -10.76 -20.81 3.52
C ARG A 150 -9.24 -21.02 3.45
N ASN A 151 -8.61 -20.84 4.61
CA ASN A 151 -7.19 -21.15 4.81
C ASN A 151 -6.96 -22.67 4.83
N GLU A 152 -5.68 -23.08 4.80
CA GLU A 152 -5.26 -24.49 4.96
C GLU A 152 -5.78 -25.13 6.25
N THR A 153 -6.02 -24.33 7.29
CA THR A 153 -6.58 -24.76 8.58
C THR A 153 -8.10 -24.96 8.54
N GLY A 154 -8.76 -24.70 7.40
CA GLY A 154 -10.21 -24.70 7.26
C GLY A 154 -10.93 -23.49 7.86
N THR A 155 -10.20 -22.57 8.50
CA THR A 155 -10.74 -21.31 9.03
C THR A 155 -11.00 -20.30 7.91
N LEU A 156 -11.95 -19.39 8.12
CA LEU A 156 -12.25 -18.32 7.17
C LEU A 156 -11.01 -17.44 6.94
N ASP A 157 -10.73 -17.13 5.68
CA ASP A 157 -9.65 -16.22 5.31
C ASP A 157 -10.09 -14.76 5.43
N TYR A 158 -10.16 -14.25 6.65
CA TYR A 158 -10.56 -12.86 6.91
C TYR A 158 -9.69 -11.85 6.17
N PHE A 159 -8.40 -12.14 5.98
CA PHE A 159 -7.50 -11.24 5.27
C PHE A 159 -7.82 -11.19 3.78
N GLY A 160 -7.88 -12.33 3.09
CA GLY A 160 -8.19 -12.35 1.66
C GLY A 160 -9.61 -11.86 1.37
N ILE A 161 -10.58 -12.11 2.27
CA ILE A 161 -11.93 -11.54 2.15
C ILE A 161 -11.89 -10.02 2.28
N SER A 162 -11.11 -9.47 3.23
CA SER A 162 -10.93 -8.02 3.35
C SER A 162 -10.27 -7.43 2.11
N VAL A 163 -9.24 -8.09 1.57
CA VAL A 163 -8.59 -7.65 0.32
C VAL A 163 -9.56 -7.72 -0.85
N ALA A 164 -10.35 -8.78 -0.97
CA ALA A 164 -11.38 -8.92 -2.01
C ALA A 164 -12.43 -7.82 -1.91
N ALA A 165 -12.94 -7.53 -0.70
CA ALA A 165 -13.90 -6.45 -0.48
C ALA A 165 -13.32 -5.07 -0.86
N MET A 166 -12.01 -4.86 -0.69
CA MET A 166 -11.33 -3.62 -1.07
C MET A 166 -11.04 -3.53 -2.57
N LEU A 167 -10.55 -4.61 -3.20
CA LEU A 167 -10.09 -4.60 -4.60
C LEU A 167 -11.20 -4.79 -5.63
N LEU A 168 -12.26 -5.54 -5.29
CA LEU A 168 -13.34 -5.85 -6.23
C LEU A 168 -14.06 -4.60 -6.76
N PRO A 169 -14.36 -3.56 -5.94
CA PRO A 169 -15.01 -2.35 -6.44
C PRO A 169 -14.10 -1.44 -7.26
N LEU A 170 -12.77 -1.54 -7.09
CA LEU A 170 -11.82 -0.56 -7.65
C LEU A 170 -11.95 -0.35 -9.16
N PRO A 171 -12.13 -1.38 -10.01
CA PRO A 171 -12.25 -1.17 -11.45
C PRO A 171 -13.49 -0.37 -11.88
N SER A 172 -14.55 -0.38 -11.06
CA SER A 172 -15.80 0.34 -11.37
C SER A 172 -15.78 1.80 -10.90
N ILE A 173 -14.94 2.14 -9.92
CA ILE A 173 -14.88 3.48 -9.34
C ILE A 173 -14.53 4.57 -10.36
N PRO A 174 -13.53 4.41 -11.27
CA PRO A 174 -13.19 5.45 -12.24
C PRO A 174 -14.38 5.84 -13.12
N LEU A 175 -15.19 4.87 -13.53
CA LEU A 175 -16.39 5.11 -14.34
C LEU A 175 -17.43 5.93 -13.56
N ILE A 176 -17.71 5.52 -12.32
CA ILE A 176 -18.65 6.23 -11.44
C ILE A 176 -18.15 7.66 -11.21
N VAL A 177 -16.89 7.83 -10.79
CA VAL A 177 -16.33 9.15 -10.50
C VAL A 177 -16.36 10.04 -11.74
N ALA A 178 -15.93 9.54 -12.90
CA ALA A 178 -15.88 10.32 -14.12
C ALA A 178 -17.29 10.74 -14.58
N LEU A 179 -18.25 9.83 -14.54
CA LEU A 179 -19.64 10.11 -14.91
C LEU A 179 -20.25 11.18 -14.00
N PHE A 180 -20.15 10.99 -12.67
CA PHE A 180 -20.72 11.96 -11.72
C PHE A 180 -19.95 13.28 -11.71
N SER A 181 -18.64 13.28 -11.91
CA SER A 181 -17.85 14.51 -12.02
C SER A 181 -18.21 15.30 -13.29
N PHE A 182 -18.49 14.60 -14.38
CA PHE A 182 -18.97 15.21 -15.62
C PHE A 182 -20.35 15.84 -15.43
N LEU A 183 -21.32 15.09 -14.88
CA LEU A 183 -22.68 15.59 -14.62
C LEU A 183 -22.70 16.76 -13.62
N ALA A 184 -21.84 16.71 -12.61
CA ALA A 184 -21.73 17.72 -11.56
C ALA A 184 -20.91 18.95 -11.97
N ASN A 185 -20.32 18.96 -13.17
CA ASN A 185 -19.41 20.00 -13.61
C ASN A 185 -18.23 20.23 -12.63
N LEU A 186 -17.71 19.15 -12.02
CA LEU A 186 -16.60 19.18 -11.05
C LEU A 186 -15.22 18.98 -11.71
N THR A 187 -15.14 19.06 -13.04
CA THR A 187 -13.88 18.84 -13.76
C THR A 187 -12.86 19.94 -13.47
N VAL A 188 -11.67 19.56 -13.02
CA VAL A 188 -10.59 20.46 -12.59
C VAL A 188 -10.06 21.33 -13.72
N TYR A 189 -9.97 20.77 -14.92
CA TYR A 189 -9.32 21.39 -16.06
C TYR A 189 -10.10 22.57 -16.65
N LYS A 190 -11.41 22.65 -16.44
CA LYS A 190 -12.28 23.64 -17.07
C LYS A 190 -11.88 25.08 -16.74
N TYR A 191 -11.57 25.36 -15.48
CA TYR A 191 -11.25 26.72 -15.03
C TYR A 191 -9.91 27.20 -15.57
N MET A 192 -8.91 26.32 -15.59
CA MET A 192 -7.62 26.61 -16.21
C MET A 192 -7.80 26.91 -17.70
N VAL A 193 -8.50 26.04 -18.43
CA VAL A 193 -8.71 26.20 -19.88
C VAL A 193 -9.49 27.49 -20.20
N ARG A 194 -10.46 27.87 -19.36
CA ARG A 194 -11.22 29.12 -19.52
C ARG A 194 -10.34 30.37 -19.45
N ASP A 195 -9.24 30.33 -18.69
CA ASP A 195 -8.33 31.48 -18.58
C ASP A 195 -7.37 31.61 -19.76
N PHE A 196 -7.03 30.49 -20.42
CA PHE A 196 -6.12 30.47 -21.58
C PHE A 196 -6.84 30.71 -22.91
N ILE A 197 -8.13 30.41 -23.00
CA ILE A 197 -8.92 30.55 -24.23
C ILE A 197 -9.68 31.88 -24.21
N SER A 198 -9.77 32.55 -25.36
CA SER A 198 -10.54 33.78 -25.48
C SER A 198 -12.01 33.55 -25.11
N THR A 199 -12.63 34.54 -24.46
CA THR A 199 -14.04 34.45 -24.02
C THR A 199 -15.00 34.19 -25.19
N ALA A 200 -14.69 34.72 -26.38
CA ALA A 200 -15.44 34.46 -27.61
C ALA A 200 -15.41 32.97 -28.01
N MET A 201 -14.23 32.34 -28.00
CA MET A 201 -14.10 30.91 -28.30
C MET A 201 -14.71 30.03 -27.21
N TYR A 202 -14.57 30.42 -25.94
CA TYR A 202 -15.14 29.67 -24.82
C TYR A 202 -16.67 29.67 -24.83
N ASN A 203 -17.31 30.75 -25.30
CA ASN A 203 -18.76 30.82 -25.37
C ASN A 203 -19.34 29.94 -26.50
N TRP A 204 -18.53 29.53 -27.47
CA TRP A 204 -18.94 28.61 -28.52
C TRP A 204 -19.33 27.23 -27.96
N ILE A 205 -20.56 26.79 -28.21
CA ILE A 205 -21.13 25.57 -27.61
C ILE A 205 -20.29 24.31 -27.92
N PRO A 206 -19.85 24.06 -29.17
CA PRO A 206 -19.01 22.90 -29.48
C PRO A 206 -17.73 22.87 -28.65
N MET A 207 -17.08 24.02 -28.46
CA MET A 207 -15.85 24.11 -27.69
C MET A 207 -16.07 23.74 -26.21
N ARG A 208 -17.16 24.19 -25.60
CA ARG A 208 -17.51 23.80 -24.21
C ARG A 208 -17.75 22.30 -24.10
N VAL A 209 -18.49 21.71 -25.04
CA VAL A 209 -18.75 20.27 -25.08
C VAL A 209 -17.42 19.51 -25.22
N THR A 210 -16.54 19.92 -26.13
CA THR A 210 -15.22 19.30 -26.31
C THR A 210 -14.38 19.37 -25.03
N ILE A 211 -14.27 20.54 -24.40
CA ILE A 211 -13.52 20.70 -23.14
C ILE A 211 -14.08 19.76 -22.06
N HIS A 212 -15.40 19.68 -21.95
CA HIS A 212 -16.06 18.82 -20.96
C HIS A 212 -15.82 17.33 -21.19
N VAL A 213 -15.97 16.87 -22.43
CA VAL A 213 -15.74 15.46 -22.80
C VAL A 213 -14.27 15.09 -22.62
N VAL A 214 -13.35 15.91 -23.12
CA VAL A 214 -11.90 15.68 -22.96
C VAL A 214 -11.52 15.67 -21.48
N SER A 215 -12.04 16.60 -20.67
CA SER A 215 -11.79 16.64 -19.24
C SER A 215 -12.30 15.39 -18.51
N ALA A 216 -13.47 14.87 -18.90
CA ALA A 216 -14.02 13.64 -18.33
C ALA A 216 -13.16 12.42 -18.68
N ILE A 217 -12.70 12.32 -19.93
CA ILE A 217 -11.79 11.25 -20.37
C ILE A 217 -10.47 11.31 -19.59
N ILE A 218 -9.85 12.48 -19.48
CA ILE A 218 -8.61 12.65 -18.71
C ILE A 218 -8.83 12.27 -17.24
N THR A 219 -9.95 12.68 -16.66
CA THR A 219 -10.31 12.35 -15.27
C THR A 219 -10.49 10.85 -15.09
N TYR A 220 -11.20 10.18 -15.99
CA TYR A 220 -11.37 8.72 -15.99
C TYR A 220 -10.02 7.99 -16.03
N VAL A 221 -9.18 8.30 -17.02
CA VAL A 221 -7.88 7.63 -17.21
C VAL A 221 -6.96 7.90 -16.01
N SER A 222 -6.96 9.14 -15.49
CA SER A 222 -6.15 9.49 -14.32
C SER A 222 -6.58 8.70 -13.09
N ILE A 223 -7.88 8.63 -12.79
CA ILE A 223 -8.39 7.89 -11.63
C ILE A 223 -8.16 6.39 -11.78
N ALA A 224 -8.40 5.83 -12.96
CA ALA A 224 -8.14 4.43 -13.25
C ALA A 224 -6.66 4.08 -12.99
N GLU A 225 -5.74 4.93 -13.45
CA GLU A 225 -4.32 4.77 -13.20
C GLU A 225 -3.96 4.91 -11.72
N CYS A 226 -4.53 5.89 -11.02
CA CYS A 226 -4.34 6.05 -9.57
C CYS A 226 -4.72 4.77 -8.80
N LEU A 227 -5.89 4.20 -9.10
CA LEU A 227 -6.37 2.99 -8.43
C LEU A 227 -5.52 1.75 -8.76
N ARG A 228 -5.04 1.64 -10.01
CA ARG A 228 -4.10 0.59 -10.42
C ARG A 228 -2.79 0.69 -9.62
N LEU A 229 -2.21 1.89 -9.53
CA LEU A 229 -0.96 2.16 -8.82
C LEU A 229 -1.09 1.94 -7.31
N ILE A 230 -2.19 2.35 -6.70
CA ILE A 230 -2.48 2.09 -5.27
C ILE A 230 -2.55 0.59 -5.01
N THR A 231 -3.19 -0.18 -5.90
CA THR A 231 -3.28 -1.64 -5.74
C THR A 231 -1.90 -2.29 -5.76
N ILE A 232 -1.07 -1.93 -6.73
CA ILE A 232 0.30 -2.45 -6.85
C ILE A 232 1.13 -2.08 -5.63
N MET A 233 1.06 -0.83 -5.20
CA MET A 233 1.77 -0.39 -4.00
C MET A 233 1.30 -1.15 -2.77
N GLY A 234 0.00 -1.42 -2.66
CA GLY A 234 -0.58 -2.27 -1.63
C GLY A 234 0.06 -3.65 -1.63
N ILE A 235 0.19 -4.31 -2.79
CA ILE A 235 0.78 -5.65 -2.85
C ILE A 235 2.28 -5.64 -2.51
N VAL A 236 3.02 -4.70 -3.11
CA VAL A 236 4.47 -4.57 -2.92
C VAL A 236 4.82 -4.15 -1.50
N SER A 237 3.92 -3.46 -0.78
CA SER A 237 4.15 -3.03 0.61
C SER A 237 3.61 -4.03 1.64
N ILE A 238 2.36 -4.47 1.48
CA ILE A 238 1.68 -5.34 2.46
C ILE A 238 2.21 -6.77 2.36
N GLY A 239 2.46 -7.25 1.13
CA GLY A 239 2.95 -8.60 0.86
C GLY A 239 4.20 -8.94 1.67
N PRO A 240 5.31 -8.20 1.52
CA PRO A 240 6.54 -8.46 2.26
C PRO A 240 6.33 -8.48 3.78
N VAL A 241 5.61 -7.50 4.34
CA VAL A 241 5.39 -7.41 5.79
C VAL A 241 4.64 -8.62 6.33
N GLN A 242 3.61 -9.09 5.61
CA GLN A 242 2.88 -10.29 5.98
C GLN A 242 3.72 -11.55 5.87
N MET A 243 4.57 -11.64 4.85
CA MET A 243 5.46 -12.78 4.68
C MET A 243 6.53 -12.81 5.76
N THR A 244 7.09 -11.66 6.15
CA THR A 244 7.99 -11.54 7.29
C THR A 244 7.30 -11.96 8.59
N LEU A 245 6.05 -11.55 8.83
CA LEU A 245 5.30 -11.98 10.02
C LEU A 245 5.18 -13.50 10.09
N ARG A 246 4.83 -14.15 8.97
CA ARG A 246 4.68 -15.60 8.92
C ARG A 246 6.00 -16.33 9.11
N ALA A 247 7.04 -15.88 8.42
CA ALA A 247 8.41 -16.36 8.59
C ALA A 247 8.84 -16.33 10.06
N ILE A 248 8.59 -15.21 10.75
CA ILE A 248 8.88 -15.06 12.19
C ILE A 248 8.04 -16.04 13.02
N GLN A 249 6.74 -16.17 12.74
CA GLN A 249 5.88 -17.09 13.47
C GLN A 249 6.29 -18.56 13.29
N GLN A 250 6.72 -18.95 12.08
CA GLN A 250 7.24 -20.27 11.78
C GLN A 250 8.57 -20.52 12.52
N LEU A 251 9.52 -19.58 12.46
CA LEU A 251 10.76 -19.64 13.23
C LEU A 251 10.49 -19.75 14.74
N GLY A 252 9.49 -19.05 15.25
CA GLY A 252 9.11 -19.10 16.66
C GLY A 252 8.52 -20.43 17.14
N LYS A 253 8.07 -21.30 16.21
CA LYS A 253 7.60 -22.66 16.51
C LYS A 253 8.72 -23.68 16.58
N VAL A 254 9.90 -23.38 16.02
CA VAL A 254 11.05 -24.28 16.08
C VAL A 254 11.50 -24.37 17.54
N GLU A 255 11.29 -25.52 18.16
CA GLU A 255 11.71 -25.79 19.52
C GLU A 255 13.21 -26.10 19.56
N LEU A 256 13.95 -25.36 20.39
CA LEU A 256 15.36 -25.63 20.65
C LEU A 256 15.58 -26.80 21.63
N GLU A 257 14.50 -27.34 22.22
CA GLU A 257 14.51 -28.42 23.20
C GLU A 257 14.12 -29.73 22.50
N GLY A 258 14.96 -30.76 22.56
CA GLY A 258 14.68 -32.08 21.94
C GLY A 258 15.82 -32.67 21.11
N TRP A 259 16.86 -31.90 20.84
CA TRP A 259 17.98 -32.33 20.00
C TRP A 259 18.98 -33.15 20.84
N ARG A 260 18.78 -34.48 20.87
CA ARG A 260 19.52 -35.44 21.72
C ARG A 260 21.00 -35.60 21.39
N THR A 261 21.47 -35.18 20.22
CA THR A 261 22.89 -35.23 19.85
C THR A 261 23.48 -33.83 19.76
N ASN A 262 24.59 -33.60 20.48
CA ASN A 262 25.23 -32.28 20.58
C ASN A 262 25.55 -31.65 19.21
N GLN A 263 26.01 -32.45 18.24
CA GLN A 263 26.43 -31.93 16.94
C GLN A 263 25.26 -31.50 16.04
N THR A 264 24.17 -32.28 16.02
CA THR A 264 22.97 -31.88 15.26
C THR A 264 22.29 -30.68 15.92
N ARG A 265 22.30 -30.59 17.26
CA ARG A 265 21.75 -29.44 18.00
C ARG A 265 22.38 -28.12 17.57
N ILE A 266 23.70 -28.03 17.52
CA ILE A 266 24.42 -26.78 17.18
C ILE A 266 24.11 -26.35 15.74
N GLN A 267 24.16 -27.29 14.79
CA GLN A 267 23.86 -27.01 13.38
C GLN A 267 22.45 -26.45 13.19
N ASN A 268 21.48 -26.95 13.95
CA ASN A 268 20.10 -26.48 13.87
C ASN A 268 19.87 -25.15 14.57
N ILE A 269 20.54 -24.87 15.69
CA ILE A 269 20.52 -23.54 16.30
C ILE A 269 21.15 -22.50 15.35
N GLN A 270 22.27 -22.85 14.73
CA GLN A 270 22.94 -22.01 13.74
C GLN A 270 22.07 -21.76 12.51
N SER A 271 21.35 -22.78 12.01
CA SER A 271 20.45 -22.61 10.87
C SER A 271 19.29 -21.65 11.20
N VAL A 272 18.70 -21.75 12.41
CA VAL A 272 17.68 -20.82 12.90
C VAL A 272 18.23 -19.39 13.03
N TYR A 273 19.45 -19.24 13.57
CA TYR A 273 20.13 -17.96 13.67
C TYR A 273 20.34 -17.33 12.29
N LEU A 274 20.90 -18.07 11.33
CA LEU A 274 21.15 -17.60 9.97
C LEU A 274 19.85 -17.19 9.26
N LYS A 275 18.78 -17.98 9.40
CA LYS A 275 17.45 -17.65 8.86
C LYS A 275 16.89 -16.36 9.45
N PHE A 276 17.02 -16.15 10.77
CA PHE A 276 16.59 -14.89 11.39
C PHE A 276 17.43 -13.69 10.90
N VAL A 277 18.75 -13.87 10.78
CA VAL A 277 19.67 -12.84 10.24
C VAL A 277 19.32 -12.51 8.80
N GLN A 278 18.98 -13.49 7.96
CA GLN A 278 18.53 -13.25 6.59
C GLN A 278 17.26 -12.39 6.55
N ILE A 279 16.24 -12.69 7.37
CA ILE A 279 15.04 -11.85 7.48
C ILE A 279 15.41 -10.44 7.95
N LYS A 280 16.36 -10.32 8.90
CA LYS A 280 16.83 -9.02 9.40
C LYS A 280 17.55 -8.22 8.33
N ILE A 281 18.37 -8.85 7.49
CA ILE A 281 19.02 -8.21 6.35
C ILE A 281 17.97 -7.73 5.35
N LEU A 282 16.98 -8.58 5.01
CA LEU A 282 15.87 -8.18 4.15
C LEU A 282 15.09 -7.00 4.73
N GLU A 283 14.85 -6.99 6.04
CA GLU A 283 14.20 -5.87 6.72
C GLU A 283 15.04 -4.59 6.70
N GLN A 284 16.35 -4.69 6.88
CA GLN A 284 17.26 -3.55 6.82
C GLN A 284 17.25 -2.87 5.44
N THR A 285 16.97 -3.63 4.36
CA THR A 285 16.80 -3.04 3.02
C THR A 285 15.56 -2.13 2.90
N LEU A 286 14.57 -2.23 3.81
CA LEU A 286 13.41 -1.32 3.89
C LEU A 286 13.77 0.04 4.50
N HIS A 287 14.79 0.13 5.36
CA HIS A 287 15.06 1.32 6.18
C HIS A 287 15.59 2.52 5.37
N GLY A 288 16.00 2.31 4.12
CA GLY A 288 16.50 3.36 3.22
C GLY A 288 15.38 4.25 2.67
N GLY A 289 15.34 4.42 1.34
CA GLY A 289 14.36 5.29 0.68
C GLY A 289 12.89 4.91 0.92
N GLU A 290 12.61 3.65 1.26
CA GLU A 290 11.25 3.19 1.52
C GLU A 290 10.71 3.70 2.87
N SER A 291 11.58 3.97 3.85
CA SER A 291 11.17 4.61 5.11
C SER A 291 10.51 5.98 4.88
N SER A 292 10.97 6.71 3.87
CA SER A 292 10.42 8.01 3.45
C SER A 292 9.08 7.84 2.76
N PHE A 293 8.93 6.80 1.97
CA PHE A 293 7.65 6.46 1.37
C PHE A 293 6.62 6.06 2.43
N ILE A 294 7.01 5.24 3.41
CA ILE A 294 6.15 4.85 4.54
C ILE A 294 5.69 6.10 5.32
N PHE A 295 6.62 7.01 5.63
CA PHE A 295 6.29 8.27 6.29
C PHE A 295 5.27 9.11 5.50
N LEU A 296 5.51 9.29 4.19
CA LEU A 296 4.60 10.03 3.32
C LEU A 296 3.23 9.36 3.21
N LEU A 297 3.18 8.03 3.15
CA LEU A 297 1.94 7.26 3.06
C LEU A 297 1.12 7.35 4.35
N ILE A 298 1.77 7.28 5.51
CA ILE A 298 1.12 7.48 6.82
C ILE A 298 0.54 8.90 6.90
N GLN A 299 1.36 9.91 6.61
CA GLN A 299 0.93 11.31 6.70
C GLN A 299 -0.21 11.62 5.73
N THR A 300 -0.13 11.12 4.50
CA THR A 300 -1.18 11.34 3.50
C THR A 300 -2.42 10.53 3.81
N GLY A 301 -2.28 9.31 4.35
CA GLY A 301 -3.40 8.50 4.82
C GLY A 301 -4.19 9.20 5.92
N ILE A 302 -3.51 9.78 6.92
CA ILE A 302 -4.17 10.56 7.99
C ILE A 302 -4.97 11.72 7.40
N ARG A 303 -4.34 12.55 6.56
CA ARG A 303 -4.99 13.72 5.94
C ARG A 303 -6.14 13.32 5.02
N LEU A 304 -5.98 12.27 4.24
CA LEU A 304 -7.01 11.78 3.32
C LEU A 304 -8.21 11.22 4.08
N ALA A 305 -7.98 10.46 5.16
CA ALA A 305 -9.06 9.97 6.02
C ALA A 305 -9.80 11.12 6.70
N ALA A 306 -9.07 12.10 7.26
CA ALA A 306 -9.67 13.26 7.91
C ALA A 306 -10.49 14.10 6.92
N ALA A 307 -9.95 14.38 5.74
CA ALA A 307 -10.69 15.06 4.66
C ALA A 307 -11.93 14.26 4.24
N SER A 308 -11.83 12.93 4.16
CA SER A 308 -12.98 12.09 3.80
C SER A 308 -14.08 12.13 4.84
N LEU A 309 -13.74 12.04 6.13
CA LEU A 309 -14.70 12.16 7.23
C LEU A 309 -15.35 13.55 7.28
N TYR A 310 -14.56 14.60 7.11
CA TYR A 310 -15.09 15.97 6.96
C TYR A 310 -16.08 16.05 5.79
N GLY A 311 -15.70 15.51 4.62
CA GLY A 311 -16.54 15.48 3.42
C GLY A 311 -17.87 14.76 3.65
N MET A 312 -17.85 13.62 4.35
CA MET A 312 -19.07 12.90 4.73
C MET A 312 -20.01 13.77 5.59
N MET A 313 -19.47 14.46 6.60
CA MET A 313 -20.30 15.26 7.52
C MET A 313 -20.83 16.54 6.86
N LYS A 314 -19.99 17.27 6.13
CA LYS A 314 -20.30 18.63 5.67
C LYS A 314 -20.75 18.74 4.22
N LEU A 315 -20.41 17.80 3.34
CA LEU A 315 -20.65 17.95 1.89
C LEU A 315 -21.85 17.14 1.38
N HIS A 316 -22.59 16.46 2.26
CA HIS A 316 -23.71 15.60 1.87
C HIS A 316 -24.87 16.35 1.19
N SER A 317 -25.11 17.62 1.55
CA SER A 317 -26.16 18.45 0.95
C SER A 317 -25.72 19.16 -0.34
N VAL A 318 -24.41 19.35 -0.52
CA VAL A 318 -23.84 20.18 -1.60
C VAL A 318 -23.38 19.35 -2.80
N LEU A 319 -22.94 18.11 -2.57
CA LEU A 319 -22.39 17.24 -3.60
C LEU A 319 -23.43 16.24 -4.13
N PRO A 320 -23.46 15.99 -5.45
CA PRO A 320 -24.33 14.97 -6.00
C PRO A 320 -23.96 13.59 -5.43
N LEU A 321 -24.99 12.77 -5.19
CA LEU A 321 -24.90 11.51 -4.45
C LEU A 321 -23.75 10.61 -4.93
N GLY A 322 -23.57 10.43 -6.24
CA GLY A 322 -22.52 9.56 -6.76
C GLY A 322 -21.09 10.04 -6.48
N PHE A 323 -20.85 11.35 -6.44
CA PHE A 323 -19.57 11.91 -6.02
C PHE A 323 -19.43 11.87 -4.49
N TYR A 324 -20.53 12.10 -3.77
CA TYR A 324 -20.56 11.99 -2.31
C TYR A 324 -20.17 10.58 -1.82
N MET A 325 -20.57 9.52 -2.52
CA MET A 325 -20.22 8.13 -2.18
C MET A 325 -18.71 7.84 -2.20
N LEU A 326 -17.89 8.71 -2.77
CA LEU A 326 -16.44 8.57 -2.76
C LEU A 326 -15.83 8.83 -1.39
N PHE A 327 -16.41 9.72 -0.58
CA PHE A 327 -15.91 10.01 0.76
C PHE A 327 -16.04 8.83 1.73
N PRO A 328 -17.22 8.18 1.91
CA PRO A 328 -17.32 6.99 2.74
C PRO A 328 -16.47 5.85 2.21
N PHE A 329 -16.38 5.69 0.88
CA PHE A 329 -15.50 4.70 0.28
C PHE A 329 -14.02 4.96 0.62
N ALA A 330 -13.54 6.19 0.45
CA ALA A 330 -12.15 6.55 0.74
C ALA A 330 -11.84 6.43 2.24
N ALA A 331 -12.73 6.89 3.12
CA ALA A 331 -12.60 6.72 4.57
C ALA A 331 -12.53 5.24 4.94
N PHE A 332 -13.45 4.41 4.43
CA PHE A 332 -13.45 2.97 4.68
C PHE A 332 -12.20 2.29 4.13
N ALA A 333 -11.74 2.66 2.93
CA ALA A 333 -10.53 2.11 2.33
C ALA A 333 -9.29 2.45 3.16
N VAL A 334 -9.09 3.71 3.54
CA VAL A 334 -7.92 4.13 4.34
C VAL A 334 -7.95 3.51 5.73
N LEU A 335 -9.09 3.56 6.43
CA LEU A 335 -9.23 2.97 7.75
C LEU A 335 -9.08 1.45 7.71
N GLY A 336 -9.68 0.80 6.71
CA GLY A 336 -9.59 -0.63 6.50
C GLY A 336 -8.16 -1.08 6.21
N ILE A 337 -7.45 -0.42 5.28
CA ILE A 337 -6.03 -0.70 4.99
C ILE A 337 -5.20 -0.53 6.26
N SER A 338 -5.43 0.55 7.01
CA SER A 338 -4.69 0.83 8.26
C SER A 338 -4.99 -0.21 9.33
N GLN A 339 -6.25 -0.64 9.47
CA GLN A 339 -6.67 -1.67 10.40
C GLN A 339 -6.10 -3.05 10.05
N GLN A 340 -5.85 -3.35 8.77
CA GLN A 340 -5.20 -4.58 8.34
C GLN A 340 -3.68 -4.52 8.49
N LEU A 341 -3.05 -3.40 8.11
CA LEU A 341 -1.59 -3.29 8.05
C LEU A 341 -0.96 -3.05 9.42
N LEU A 342 -1.49 -2.13 10.23
CA LEU A 342 -0.89 -1.75 11.51
C LEU A 342 -0.74 -2.94 12.47
N PRO A 343 -1.75 -3.81 12.68
CA PRO A 343 -1.58 -4.97 13.56
C PRO A 343 -0.54 -5.96 13.06
N VAL A 344 -0.39 -6.13 11.74
CA VAL A 344 0.62 -7.01 11.15
C VAL A 344 2.01 -6.47 11.44
N VAL A 345 2.23 -5.17 11.21
CA VAL A 345 3.50 -4.50 11.50
C VAL A 345 3.85 -4.61 12.99
N VAL A 346 2.90 -4.32 13.88
CA VAL A 346 3.10 -4.45 15.34
C VAL A 346 3.42 -5.89 15.72
N SER A 347 2.74 -6.86 15.10
CA SER A 347 2.96 -8.28 15.35
C SER A 347 4.36 -8.74 14.93
N VAL A 348 4.93 -8.20 13.85
CA VAL A 348 6.33 -8.47 13.44
C VAL A 348 7.29 -8.09 14.58
N HIS A 349 7.12 -6.89 15.14
CA HIS A 349 7.96 -6.41 16.24
C HIS A 349 7.76 -7.22 17.53
N VAL A 350 6.52 -7.41 17.96
CA VAL A 350 6.20 -8.13 19.21
C VAL A 350 6.63 -9.59 19.15
N ASN A 351 6.37 -10.28 18.02
CA ASN A 351 6.73 -11.68 17.88
C ASN A 351 8.25 -11.87 17.78
N SER A 352 8.96 -11.04 17.00
CA SER A 352 10.42 -11.12 16.94
C SER A 352 11.06 -10.88 18.30
N LYS A 353 10.61 -9.87 19.07
CA LYS A 353 11.06 -9.62 20.44
C LYS A 353 10.80 -10.81 21.38
N ARG A 354 9.60 -11.41 21.31
CA ARG A 354 9.22 -12.57 22.12
C ARG A 354 10.08 -13.79 21.80
N ILE A 355 10.35 -14.03 20.52
CA ILE A 355 11.14 -15.17 20.04
C ILE A 355 12.60 -15.05 20.47
N LEU A 356 13.22 -13.88 20.27
CA LEU A 356 14.59 -13.62 20.73
C LEU A 356 14.74 -13.81 22.25
N LYS A 357 13.76 -13.31 23.04
CA LYS A 357 13.74 -13.51 24.49
C LYS A 357 13.61 -14.99 24.86
N ARG A 358 12.75 -15.75 24.15
CA ARG A 358 12.57 -17.19 24.37
C ARG A 358 13.84 -17.96 24.05
N TRP A 359 14.47 -17.72 22.90
CA TRP A 359 15.72 -18.38 22.50
C TRP A 359 16.86 -18.07 23.47
N THR A 360 17.01 -16.81 23.87
CA THR A 360 17.99 -16.42 24.88
C THR A 360 17.76 -17.14 26.22
N LYS A 361 16.51 -17.18 26.70
CA LYS A 361 16.17 -17.87 27.96
C LYS A 361 16.44 -19.38 27.91
N LYS A 362 16.21 -20.03 26.76
CA LYS A 362 16.50 -21.46 26.59
C LYS A 362 18.01 -21.74 26.62
N LEU A 363 18.82 -20.84 26.07
CA LEU A 363 20.28 -20.95 26.14
C LEU A 363 20.82 -20.73 27.56
N ASP A 364 20.12 -19.95 28.40
CA ASP A 364 20.51 -19.71 29.81
C ASP A 364 20.41 -20.97 30.69
N GLY A 365 19.54 -21.92 30.35
CA GLY A 365 19.32 -23.14 31.14
C GLY A 365 20.34 -24.27 30.87
N SER A 366 21.20 -24.11 29.87
CA SER A 366 22.21 -25.12 29.52
C SER A 366 23.41 -25.02 30.46
N GLN A 367 23.76 -26.12 31.12
CA GLN A 367 24.80 -26.19 32.15
C GLN A 367 26.22 -25.97 31.58
N GLY A 368 26.60 -24.71 31.35
CA GLY A 368 28.00 -24.29 31.30
C GLY A 368 28.80 -24.63 30.03
N HIS A 369 28.19 -25.18 28.97
CA HIS A 369 28.91 -25.38 27.71
C HIS A 369 29.30 -24.04 27.08
N TRP A 370 30.57 -23.91 26.71
CA TRP A 370 31.13 -22.69 26.10
C TRP A 370 30.39 -22.27 24.82
N GLU A 371 29.96 -23.25 24.03
CA GLU A 371 29.23 -23.03 22.77
C GLU A 371 27.86 -22.40 23.01
N ASP A 372 27.12 -22.85 24.02
CA ASP A 372 25.82 -22.28 24.39
C ASP A 372 25.99 -20.82 24.89
N LYS A 373 27.08 -20.53 25.61
CA LYS A 373 27.44 -19.15 26.00
C LYS A 373 27.76 -18.27 24.79
N HIS A 374 28.44 -18.80 23.78
CA HIS A 374 28.74 -18.09 22.55
C HIS A 374 27.45 -17.80 21.75
N LEU A 375 26.62 -18.81 21.52
CA LEU A 375 25.33 -18.67 20.83
C LEU A 375 24.40 -17.69 21.56
N ARG A 376 24.36 -17.74 22.89
CA ARG A 376 23.59 -16.79 23.70
C ARG A 376 24.01 -15.35 23.39
N ARG A 377 25.31 -15.06 23.37
CA ARG A 377 25.83 -13.72 23.04
C ARG A 377 25.41 -13.29 21.63
N GLN A 378 25.42 -14.21 20.67
CA GLN A 378 24.94 -13.94 19.31
C GLN A 378 23.45 -13.58 19.29
N PHE A 379 22.58 -14.38 19.93
CA PHE A 379 21.14 -14.09 19.99
C PHE A 379 20.82 -12.81 20.78
N GLN A 380 21.57 -12.50 21.84
CA GLN A 380 21.42 -11.25 22.59
C GLN A 380 21.84 -10.02 21.77
N ALA A 381 22.79 -10.17 20.84
CA ALA A 381 23.19 -9.09 19.95
C ALA A 381 22.15 -8.82 18.85
N LEU A 382 21.27 -9.78 18.55
CA LEU A 382 20.20 -9.59 17.58
C LEU A 382 19.16 -8.59 18.09
N ARG A 383 18.85 -7.61 17.26
CA ARG A 383 17.76 -6.67 17.51
C ARG A 383 16.44 -7.22 16.97
N PRO A 384 15.30 -6.97 17.65
CA PRO A 384 13.99 -7.24 17.09
C PRO A 384 13.80 -6.58 15.72
N LEU A 385 12.88 -7.12 14.93
CA LEU A 385 12.50 -6.54 13.64
C LEU A 385 11.62 -5.31 13.89
N THR A 386 11.89 -4.21 13.20
CA THR A 386 11.27 -2.89 13.46
C THR A 386 11.08 -2.16 12.15
N ILE A 387 9.83 -2.00 11.72
CA ILE A 387 9.55 -1.16 10.56
C ILE A 387 9.59 0.30 11.03
N VAL A 388 10.39 1.12 10.35
CA VAL A 388 10.60 2.53 10.68
C VAL A 388 10.08 3.42 9.57
N ALA A 389 9.52 4.57 9.95
CA ALA A 389 9.15 5.64 9.05
C ALA A 389 10.06 6.85 9.32
N GLY A 390 10.63 7.41 8.27
CA GLY A 390 11.71 8.38 8.39
C GLY A 390 12.02 9.10 7.09
N LEU A 391 12.72 10.24 7.12
CA LEU A 391 13.10 10.98 5.91
C LEU A 391 14.61 10.98 5.77
N ASN A 392 15.13 10.58 4.60
CA ASN A 392 16.57 10.62 4.29
C ASN A 392 17.47 9.94 5.34
N GLY A 393 17.02 8.80 5.90
CA GLY A 393 17.75 8.06 6.93
C GLY A 393 17.52 8.52 8.37
N PHE A 394 16.85 9.67 8.58
CA PHE A 394 16.39 10.08 9.91
C PHE A 394 15.11 9.34 10.27
N VAL A 395 15.12 8.59 11.36
CA VAL A 395 13.95 7.86 11.87
C VAL A 395 13.08 8.79 12.71
N PHE A 396 11.84 9.03 12.28
CA PHE A 396 10.87 9.82 13.04
C PHE A 396 9.93 8.95 13.87
N PHE A 397 9.45 7.86 13.28
CA PHE A 397 8.51 6.96 13.92
C PHE A 397 9.00 5.51 13.81
N VAL A 398 8.96 4.81 14.94
CA VAL A 398 9.04 3.35 14.96
C VAL A 398 7.60 2.84 15.00
N LEU A 399 7.22 1.98 14.06
CA LEU A 399 5.87 1.42 13.99
C LEU A 399 5.68 0.41 15.14
N ASP A 400 5.31 0.93 16.30
CA ASP A 400 5.10 0.19 17.53
C ASP A 400 3.60 0.06 17.88
N GLN A 401 3.30 -0.53 19.04
CA GLN A 401 1.92 -0.73 19.50
C GLN A 401 1.16 0.61 19.71
N LYS A 402 1.87 1.70 20.00
CA LYS A 402 1.27 3.03 20.24
C LYS A 402 0.85 3.70 18.94
N MET A 403 1.52 3.37 17.84
CA MET A 403 1.24 3.96 16.52
C MET A 403 -0.21 3.79 16.08
N LYS A 404 -0.87 2.66 16.42
CA LYS A 404 -2.30 2.46 16.09
C LYS A 404 -3.19 3.53 16.75
N SER A 405 -2.96 3.81 18.03
CA SER A 405 -3.71 4.84 18.73
C SER A 405 -3.39 6.22 18.17
N GLN A 406 -2.10 6.52 17.97
CA GLN A 406 -1.66 7.80 17.43
C GLN A 406 -2.25 8.07 16.04
N PHE A 407 -2.32 7.06 15.17
CA PHE A 407 -2.90 7.18 13.83
C PHE A 407 -4.39 7.56 13.89
N VAL A 408 -5.19 6.86 14.71
CA VAL A 408 -6.63 7.15 14.85
C VAL A 408 -6.87 8.51 15.51
N THR A 409 -6.11 8.83 16.57
CA THR A 409 -6.18 10.13 17.24
C THR A 409 -5.84 11.26 16.28
N SER A 410 -4.79 11.12 15.46
CA SER A 410 -4.41 12.14 14.47
C SER A 410 -5.50 12.36 13.42
N ILE A 411 -6.18 11.29 12.96
CA ILE A 411 -7.33 11.42 12.04
C ILE A 411 -8.46 12.21 12.69
N LEU A 412 -8.79 11.90 13.94
CA LEU A 412 -9.85 12.59 14.67
C LEU A 412 -9.50 14.07 14.90
N ASP A 413 -8.29 14.35 15.37
CA ASP A 413 -7.82 15.72 15.63
C ASP A 413 -7.82 16.55 14.34
N ASP A 414 -7.29 16.02 13.24
CA ASP A 414 -7.33 16.69 11.93
C ASP A 414 -8.77 16.91 11.44
N THR A 415 -9.67 15.95 11.67
CA THR A 415 -11.09 16.08 11.30
C THR A 415 -11.77 17.18 12.12
N ILE A 416 -11.53 17.24 13.43
CA ILE A 416 -12.07 18.28 14.32
C ILE A 416 -11.53 19.65 13.90
N ASN A 417 -10.22 19.75 13.63
CA ASN A 417 -9.60 20.99 13.15
C ASN A 417 -10.23 21.46 11.83
N LEU A 418 -10.49 20.56 10.88
CA LEU A 418 -11.20 20.88 9.64
C LEU A 418 -12.64 21.37 9.88
N LEU A 419 -13.36 20.72 10.81
CA LEU A 419 -14.73 21.11 11.17
C LEU A 419 -14.84 22.48 11.84
N ILE A 420 -13.84 22.87 12.65
CA ILE A 420 -13.79 24.15 13.36
C ILE A 420 -13.29 25.27 12.43
N SER A 421 -12.30 24.97 11.58
CA SER A 421 -11.63 25.99 10.75
C SER A 421 -12.43 26.41 9.52
N LEU A 422 -13.29 25.54 8.98
CA LEU A 422 -14.06 25.82 7.79
C LEU A 422 -15.50 26.29 8.14
N PRO A 423 -15.95 27.43 7.58
CA PRO A 423 -17.29 27.95 7.85
C PRO A 423 -18.39 27.03 7.32
N GLN A 424 -19.62 27.24 7.81
CA GLN A 424 -20.79 26.52 7.29
C GLN A 424 -20.98 26.86 5.81
N LEU A 425 -21.23 25.81 5.02
CA LEU A 425 -21.51 25.88 3.59
C LEU A 425 -23.01 26.11 3.43
N ASP A 426 -23.41 27.36 3.17
CA ASP A 426 -24.77 27.71 2.75
C ASP A 426 -24.98 27.48 1.25
#